data_AF-A0A7W1FCP6-F1
#
_entry.id   AF-A0A7W1FCP6-F1
#
_cell.length_a   1.000
_cell.length_b   1.000
_cell.length_c   1.000
_cell.angle_alpha   90.00
_cell.angle_beta   90.00
_cell.angle_gamma   90.00
#
_symmetry.space_group_name_H-M   'P 1'
#
loop_
_entity.id
_entity.type
_entity.pdbx_description
1 polymer ?
#
loop_
_entity_poly.entity_id
_entity_poly.type
_entity_poly.pdbx_seq_one_letter_code
_entity_poly.pdbx_strand_id
1 'polypeptide(L)'
;MMSKITEQEFARICEGIYKDRESVCRHNPIGTREETLLWMLLSCLISYLSLSEIETPCFNGMPTTETYRTAILFVLKDKKIEDFDLGIYLDKLIKE
;
A
#
# COMPACT_ATOMS: atom_id res chain seq x y z
N MET A 1 13.25 -1.02 -17.17
CA MET A 1 13.24 -2.31 -16.47
C MET A 1 11.98 -2.30 -15.61
N MET A 2 11.10 -3.30 -15.69
CA MET A 2 9.92 -3.35 -14.83
C MET A 2 10.38 -3.66 -13.39
N SER A 3 10.20 -2.71 -12.47
CA SER A 3 10.51 -2.93 -11.06
C SER A 3 9.57 -4.00 -10.51
N LYS A 4 10.13 -4.93 -9.74
CA LYS A 4 9.41 -5.99 -9.03
C LYS A 4 9.79 -5.95 -7.55
N ILE A 5 8.98 -6.58 -6.71
CA ILE A 5 9.15 -6.58 -5.25
C ILE A 5 9.15 -8.01 -4.70
N THR A 6 10.07 -8.27 -3.76
CA THR A 6 10.09 -9.48 -2.92
C THR A 6 9.14 -9.35 -1.73
N GLU A 7 8.80 -10.48 -1.11
CA GLU A 7 8.03 -10.47 0.15
C GLU A 7 8.75 -9.66 1.24
N GLN A 8 10.07 -9.83 1.34
CA GLN A 8 10.89 -9.15 2.36
C GLN A 8 10.87 -7.62 2.20
N GLU A 9 10.92 -7.13 0.96
CA GLU A 9 10.86 -5.69 0.67
C GLU A 9 9.47 -5.13 0.98
N PHE A 10 8.42 -5.84 0.58
CA PHE A 10 7.05 -5.46 0.91
C PHE A 10 6.82 -5.40 2.42
N ALA A 11 7.28 -6.43 3.14
CA ALA A 11 7.24 -6.49 4.60
C ALA A 11 7.96 -5.29 5.25
N ARG A 12 9.15 -4.94 4.75
CA ARG A 12 9.93 -3.81 5.24
C ARG A 12 9.21 -2.48 5.06
N ILE A 13 8.54 -2.27 3.93
CA ILE A 13 7.73 -1.06 3.67
C ILE A 13 6.57 -1.00 4.66
N CYS A 14 5.80 -2.09 4.79
CA CYS A 14 4.68 -2.17 5.74
C CYS A 14 5.12 -1.90 7.18
N GLU A 15 6.24 -2.49 7.62
CA GLU A 15 6.79 -2.27 8.96
C GLU A 15 7.23 -0.82 9.18
N GLY A 16 7.84 -0.18 8.18
CA GLY A 16 8.24 1.22 8.26
C GLY A 16 7.03 2.12 8.48
N ILE A 17 5.99 1.95 7.67
CA ILE A 17 4.74 2.72 7.80
C ILE A 17 4.08 2.44 9.15
N TYR A 18 4.03 1.18 9.60
CA TYR A 18 3.47 0.84 10.89
C TYR A 18 4.22 1.51 12.05
N LYS A 19 5.55 1.54 12.02
CA LYS A 19 6.36 2.21 13.06
C LYS A 19 6.07 3.71 13.11
N ASP A 20 5.87 4.34 11.95
CA ASP A 20 5.63 5.77 11.83
C ASP A 20 4.13 6.16 11.83
N ARG A 21 3.22 5.19 12.06
CA ARG A 21 1.76 5.34 11.87
C ARG A 21 1.14 6.55 12.58
N GLU A 22 1.58 6.85 13.80
CA GLU A 22 1.10 8.01 14.56
C GLU A 22 1.45 9.33 13.87
N SER A 23 2.65 9.42 13.28
CA SER A 23 3.07 10.59 12.49
C SER A 23 2.32 10.65 11.17
N VAL A 24 2.21 9.52 10.47
CA VAL A 24 1.49 9.44 9.18
C VAL A 24 0.05 9.91 9.32
N CYS A 25 -0.68 9.38 10.31
CA CYS A 25 -2.09 9.73 10.55
C CYS A 25 -2.27 11.17 11.04
N ARG A 26 -1.31 11.73 11.79
CA ARG A 26 -1.37 13.13 12.25
C ARG A 26 -1.26 14.12 11.10
N HIS A 27 -0.40 13.84 10.11
CA HIS A 27 -0.11 14.79 9.04
C HIS A 27 -0.96 14.59 7.77
N ASN A 28 -1.63 13.43 7.62
CA ASN A 28 -2.38 13.08 6.41
C ASN A 28 -3.80 12.58 6.73
N PRO A 29 -4.71 13.44 7.24
CA PRO A 29 -6.06 13.01 7.60
C PRO A 29 -6.93 12.87 6.34
N ILE A 30 -6.75 11.79 5.58
CA ILE A 30 -7.50 11.51 4.33
C ILE A 30 -8.80 10.77 4.61
N GLY A 31 -8.93 10.14 5.78
CA GLY A 31 -10.09 9.39 6.20
C GLY A 31 -9.85 8.73 7.55
N THR A 32 -10.27 7.48 7.70
CA THR A 32 -9.95 6.65 8.87
C THR A 32 -8.44 6.39 8.96
N ARG A 33 -8.00 5.90 10.12
CA ARG A 33 -6.61 5.47 10.35
C ARG A 33 -6.20 4.43 9.31
N GLU A 34 -7.05 3.42 9.09
CA GLU A 34 -6.79 2.34 8.14
C GLU A 34 -6.64 2.86 6.70
N GLU A 35 -7.58 3.71 6.27
CA GLU A 35 -7.55 4.35 4.95
C GLU A 35 -6.27 5.16 4.75
N THR A 36 -5.85 5.90 5.78
CA THR A 36 -4.63 6.71 5.73
C THR A 36 -3.37 5.86 5.59
N LEU A 37 -3.28 4.75 6.35
CA LEU A 37 -2.12 3.86 6.29
C LEU A 37 -2.05 3.09 4.97
N LEU A 38 -3.20 2.65 4.45
CA LEU A 38 -3.27 1.97 3.15
C LEU A 38 -2.99 2.93 1.99
N TRP A 39 -3.46 4.18 2.08
CA TRP A 39 -3.09 5.24 1.13
C TRP A 39 -1.58 5.50 1.12
N MET A 40 -0.96 5.58 2.29
CA MET A 40 0.49 5.76 2.40
C MET A 40 1.23 4.56 1.78
N LEU A 41 0.79 3.33 2.06
CA LEU A 41 1.35 2.13 1.46
C LEU A 41 1.24 2.16 -0.07
N LEU A 42 0.06 2.46 -0.61
CA LEU A 42 -0.14 2.57 -2.06
C LEU A 42 0.80 3.62 -2.68
N SER A 43 0.95 4.78 -2.03
CA SER A 43 1.85 5.85 -2.47
C SER A 43 3.32 5.41 -2.47
N CYS A 44 3.76 4.72 -1.42
CA CYS A 44 5.10 4.13 -1.35
C CYS A 44 5.32 3.09 -2.47
N LEU A 45 4.33 2.24 -2.75
CA LEU A 45 4.43 1.21 -3.80
C LEU A 45 4.49 1.82 -5.20
N ILE A 46 3.69 2.85 -5.49
CA ILE A 46 3.73 3.59 -6.75
C ILE A 46 5.14 4.14 -6.98
N SER A 47 5.72 4.78 -5.96
CA SER A 47 7.09 5.31 -6.04
C SER A 47 8.15 4.20 -6.15
N TYR A 48 8.07 3.16 -5.31
CA TYR A 48 9.05 2.07 -5.24
C TYR A 48 9.10 1.27 -6.56
N LEU A 49 7.93 0.98 -7.13
CA LEU A 49 7.81 0.26 -8.39
C LEU A 49 7.97 1.17 -9.61
N SER A 50 8.13 2.48 -9.40
CA SER A 50 8.21 3.48 -10.46
C SER A 50 7.06 3.34 -11.47
N LEU A 51 5.83 3.18 -10.95
CA LEU A 51 4.64 2.99 -11.77
C LEU A 51 4.36 4.25 -12.58
N SER A 52 3.99 4.06 -13.84
CA SER A 52 3.49 5.14 -14.69
C SER A 52 2.07 5.57 -14.28
N GLU A 53 1.62 6.72 -14.75
CA GLU A 53 0.26 7.21 -14.49
C GLU A 53 -0.82 6.21 -14.94
N ILE A 54 -0.60 5.50 -16.06
CA ILE A 54 -1.55 4.49 -16.58
C ILE A 54 -1.60 3.22 -15.74
N GLU A 55 -0.55 2.91 -14.97
CA GLU A 55 -0.51 1.79 -14.03
C GLU A 55 -1.04 2.16 -12.64
N THR A 56 -1.27 3.45 -12.39
CA THR A 56 -1.71 3.97 -11.09
C THR A 56 -3.24 3.90 -10.99
N PRO A 57 -3.80 3.25 -9.96
CA PRO A 57 -5.25 3.19 -9.78
C PRO A 57 -5.87 4.58 -9.61
N CYS A 58 -6.88 4.90 -10.41
CA CYS A 58 -7.74 6.07 -10.24
C CYS A 58 -9.06 5.65 -9.57
N PHE A 59 -9.41 6.31 -8.47
CA PHE A 59 -10.62 6.01 -7.73
C PHE A 59 -11.76 6.94 -8.17
N ASN A 60 -12.94 6.38 -8.41
CA ASN A 60 -14.16 7.15 -8.62
C ASN A 60 -14.85 7.35 -7.26
N GLY A 61 -14.97 8.60 -6.81
CA GLY A 61 -15.61 8.93 -5.54
C GLY A 61 -14.65 8.86 -4.33
N MET A 62 -15.21 8.70 -3.13
CA MET A 62 -14.44 8.64 -1.88
C MET A 62 -13.87 7.23 -1.68
N PRO A 63 -12.53 7.05 -1.66
CA PRO A 63 -11.93 5.74 -1.42
C PRO A 63 -12.21 5.24 0.00
N THR A 64 -12.38 3.92 0.13
CA THR A 64 -12.55 3.22 1.41
C THR A 64 -11.36 2.32 1.71
N THR A 65 -11.28 1.75 2.92
CA THR A 65 -10.31 0.69 3.26
C THR A 65 -10.27 -0.42 2.19
N GLU A 66 -11.43 -0.91 1.76
CA GLU A 66 -11.52 -1.99 0.76
C GLU A 66 -11.07 -1.53 -0.63
N THR A 67 -11.34 -0.28 -0.98
CA THR A 67 -10.86 0.35 -2.22
C THR A 67 -9.34 0.31 -2.28
N TYR A 68 -8.65 0.71 -1.20
CA TYR A 68 -7.19 0.69 -1.15
C TYR A 68 -6.61 -0.73 -1.13
N ARG A 69 -7.23 -1.67 -0.40
CA ARG A 69 -6.84 -3.08 -0.42
C ARG A 69 -6.86 -3.64 -1.84
N THR A 70 -7.99 -3.47 -2.53
CA THR A 70 -8.15 -3.91 -3.92
C THR A 70 -7.11 -3.27 -4.84
N ALA A 71 -6.83 -1.97 -4.66
CA ALA A 71 -5.83 -1.24 -5.45
C ALA A 71 -4.41 -1.81 -5.26
N ILE A 72 -4.02 -2.08 -4.02
CA ILE A 72 -2.71 -2.66 -3.70
C ILE A 72 -2.58 -4.07 -4.30
N LEU A 73 -3.61 -4.90 -4.17
CA LEU A 73 -3.64 -6.23 -4.78
C LEU A 73 -3.49 -6.16 -6.31
N PHE A 74 -4.19 -5.21 -6.95
CA PHE A 74 -4.12 -4.99 -8.39
C PHE A 74 -2.72 -4.55 -8.83
N VAL A 75 -2.15 -3.54 -8.17
CA VAL A 75 -0.80 -3.02 -8.44
C VAL A 75 0.25 -4.12 -8.33
N LEU A 76 0.11 -5.01 -7.36
CA LEU A 76 1.10 -6.05 -7.09
C LEU A 76 0.92 -7.33 -7.92
N LYS A 77 -0.22 -7.53 -8.59
CA LYS A 77 -0.56 -8.78 -9.30
C LYS A 77 0.57 -9.34 -10.17
N ASP A 78 1.20 -8.50 -10.98
CA ASP A 78 2.29 -8.90 -11.90
C ASP A 78 3.67 -8.33 -11.50
N LYS A 79 3.74 -7.70 -10.31
CA LYS A 79 4.95 -7.03 -9.80
C LYS A 79 5.63 -7.80 -8.67
N LYS A 80 5.03 -8.88 -8.16
CA LYS A 80 5.68 -9.77 -7.20
C LYS A 80 6.76 -10.63 -7.90
N ILE A 81 7.90 -10.81 -7.23
CA ILE A 81 8.95 -11.74 -7.68
C ILE A 81 8.53 -13.18 -7.38
N GLU A 82 8.14 -13.43 -6.14
CA GLU A 82 7.54 -14.67 -5.65
C GLU A 82 6.10 -14.44 -5.22
N ASP A 83 5.25 -15.47 -5.27
CA ASP A 83 3.91 -15.35 -4.75
C ASP A 83 3.93 -15.37 -3.21
N PHE A 84 3.31 -14.39 -2.58
CA PHE A 84 3.14 -14.29 -1.13
C PHE A 84 1.79 -13.65 -0.78
N ASP A 85 1.32 -13.95 0.43
CA ASP A 85 0.03 -13.49 0.95
C ASP A 85 0.14 -12.06 1.48
N LEU A 86 -0.38 -11.13 0.68
CA LEU A 86 -0.44 -9.70 1.00
C LEU A 86 -1.35 -9.44 2.21
N GLY A 87 -2.42 -10.23 2.38
CA GLY A 87 -3.43 -10.03 3.42
C GLY A 87 -2.83 -10.01 4.82
N ILE A 88 -1.88 -10.91 5.10
CA ILE A 88 -1.19 -10.99 6.39
C ILE A 88 -0.50 -9.66 6.75
N TYR A 89 0.13 -9.00 5.78
CA TYR A 89 0.85 -7.75 6.00
C TYR A 89 -0.10 -6.56 6.06
N LEU A 90 -1.14 -6.54 5.23
CA LEU A 90 -2.16 -5.49 5.24
C LEU A 90 -2.93 -5.49 6.57
N ASP A 91 -3.31 -6.67 7.07
CA ASP A 91 -3.99 -6.83 8.35
C ASP A 91 -3.09 -6.36 9.51
N LYS A 92 -1.80 -6.72 9.49
CA LYS A 92 -0.82 -6.24 10.48
C LYS A 92 -0.65 -4.73 10.42
N LEU A 93 -0.61 -4.14 9.23
CA LEU A 93 -0.40 -2.70 9.03
C LEU A 93 -1.54 -1.88 9.64
N ILE A 94 -2.78 -2.33 9.47
CA ILE A 94 -3.96 -1.57 9.93
C ILE A 94 -4.42 -1.94 11.35
N LYS A 95 -3.80 -2.94 11.98
CA LYS A 95 -4.12 -3.35 13.35
C LYS A 95 -3.76 -2.24 14.35
N GLU A 96 -4.67 -1.95 15.27
CA GLU A 96 -4.48 -0.96 16.34
C GLU A 96 -3.25 -1.24 17.22
#